data_AF-A0A536N243-F1
#
_entry.id   AF-A0A536N243-F1
#
_cell.length_a   1.000
_cell.length_b   1.000
_cell.length_c   1.000
_cell.angle_alpha   90.00
_cell.angle_beta   90.00
_cell.angle_gamma   90.00
#
_symmetry.space_group_name_H-M   'P 1'
#
loop_
_entity.id
_entity.type
_entity.pdbx_description
1 polymer ?
#
loop_
_entity_poly.entity_id
_entity_poly.type
_entity_poly.pdbx_seq_one_letter_code
_entity_poly.pdbx_strand_id
1 'polypeptide(L)'
;PLVLMILFRQKYPRWWFDWNLQLLRFSNRVTAYFGLLDDRYPSTDEEQAVHLDLPYPDARQLNRWLPLVKWLLAIPHYIVLFFLVIGAVVAVIVAWFAILFTGRYPRGLFDYVVGVIRWSNRVTGYAMVLVTDEYPPFSLE
;
A
#
# COMPACT_ATOMS: atom_id res chain seq x y z
N PRO A 1 1.69 -21.56 -7.38
CA PRO A 1 0.84 -20.48 -6.81
C PRO A 1 1.01 -20.38 -5.28
N LEU A 2 1.26 -19.18 -4.76
CA LEU A 2 1.48 -18.89 -3.33
C LEU A 2 0.47 -19.59 -2.41
N VAL A 3 -0.81 -19.49 -2.76
CA VAL A 3 -1.95 -20.05 -1.99
C VAL A 3 -1.81 -21.56 -1.78
N LEU A 4 -1.34 -22.30 -2.79
CA LEU A 4 -1.14 -23.76 -2.66
C LEU A 4 0.02 -24.09 -1.71
N MET A 5 1.09 -23.29 -1.71
CA MET A 5 2.22 -23.50 -0.80
C MET A 5 1.85 -23.21 0.65
N ILE A 6 0.99 -22.22 0.88
CA ILE A 6 0.43 -21.94 2.21
C ILE A 6 -0.52 -23.07 2.64
N LEU A 7 -1.45 -23.48 1.77
CA LEU A 7 -2.47 -24.50 2.05
C LEU A 7 -1.85 -25.89 2.35
N PHE A 8 -0.94 -26.34 1.48
CA PHE A 8 -0.39 -27.70 1.54
C PHE A 8 0.95 -27.81 2.26
N ARG A 9 1.80 -26.77 2.19
CA ARG A 9 3.18 -26.83 2.69
C ARG A 9 3.48 -25.88 3.85
N GLN A 10 2.51 -25.06 4.28
CA GLN A 10 2.68 -24.06 5.35
C GLN A 10 3.99 -23.26 5.21
N LYS A 11 4.36 -22.95 3.96
CA LYS A 11 5.62 -22.27 3.67
C LYS A 11 5.33 -21.02 2.86
N TYR A 12 5.67 -19.87 3.42
CA TYR A 12 5.68 -18.62 2.69
C TYR A 12 6.98 -18.53 1.87
N PRO A 13 6.93 -18.43 0.53
CA PRO A 13 8.12 -18.29 -0.29
C PRO A 13 8.78 -16.93 -0.04
N ARG A 14 10.05 -16.93 0.40
CA ARG A 14 10.81 -15.68 0.64
C ARG A 14 10.90 -14.82 -0.62
N TRP A 15 11.26 -15.40 -1.76
CA TRP A 15 11.33 -14.68 -3.03
C TRP A 15 10.04 -13.93 -3.39
N TRP A 16 8.87 -14.49 -3.07
CA TRP A 16 7.58 -13.85 -3.33
C TRP A 16 7.33 -12.69 -2.36
N PHE A 17 7.68 -12.87 -1.08
CA PHE A 17 7.66 -11.79 -0.09
C PHE A 17 8.56 -10.64 -0.54
N ASP A 18 9.82 -10.93 -0.83
CA ASP A 18 10.85 -9.96 -1.19
C ASP A 18 10.43 -9.19 -2.45
N TRP A 19 9.91 -9.90 -3.47
CA TRP A 19 9.38 -9.30 -4.69
C TRP A 19 8.23 -8.32 -4.40
N ASN A 20 7.23 -8.74 -3.63
CA ASN A 20 6.08 -7.89 -3.33
C ASN A 20 6.46 -6.71 -2.42
N LEU A 21 7.35 -6.92 -1.45
CA LEU A 21 7.85 -5.86 -0.57
C LEU A 21 8.58 -4.79 -1.38
N GLN A 22 9.47 -5.19 -2.29
CA GLN A 22 10.19 -4.24 -3.13
C GLN A 22 9.27 -3.54 -4.13
N LEU A 23 8.31 -4.26 -4.73
CA LEU A 23 7.31 -3.67 -5.60
C LEU A 23 6.46 -2.63 -4.86
N LEU A 24 6.04 -2.92 -3.62
CA LEU A 24 5.30 -1.98 -2.79
C LEU A 24 6.14 -0.75 -2.43
N ARG A 25 7.40 -0.93 -2.04
CA ARG A 25 8.32 0.19 -1.77
C ARG A 25 8.50 1.07 -3.00
N PHE A 26 8.71 0.48 -4.17
CA PHE A 26 8.80 1.21 -5.43
C PHE A 26 7.49 1.93 -5.79
N SER A 27 6.35 1.23 -5.71
CA SER A 27 5.04 1.81 -6.00
C SER A 27 4.77 3.02 -5.10
N ASN A 28 5.08 2.94 -3.80
CA ASN A 28 4.86 4.07 -2.90
C ASN A 28 5.76 5.27 -3.24
N ARG A 29 7.01 5.04 -3.65
CA ARG A 29 7.91 6.11 -4.12
C ARG A 29 7.35 6.78 -5.37
N VAL A 30 6.88 5.99 -6.33
CA VAL A 30 6.22 6.49 -7.55
C VAL A 30 4.98 7.30 -7.19
N THR A 31 4.12 6.80 -6.30
CA THR A 31 2.91 7.52 -5.87
C THR A 31 3.25 8.80 -5.11
N ALA A 32 4.29 8.80 -4.27
CA ALA A 32 4.74 10.00 -3.57
C ALA A 32 5.24 11.09 -4.54
N TYR A 33 6.01 10.69 -5.55
CA TYR A 33 6.49 11.59 -6.61
C TYR A 33 5.34 12.17 -7.43
N PHE A 34 4.45 11.31 -7.95
CA PHE A 34 3.27 11.79 -8.71
C PHE A 34 2.30 12.59 -7.85
N GLY A 35 2.23 12.29 -6.55
CA GLY A 35 1.42 13.01 -5.57
C GLY A 35 2.00 14.36 -5.15
N LEU A 36 3.19 14.73 -5.67
CA LEU A 36 3.96 15.93 -5.30
C LEU A 36 4.29 15.98 -3.80
N LEU A 37 4.39 14.80 -3.16
CA LEU A 37 4.74 14.67 -1.75
C LEU A 37 6.26 14.65 -1.53
N ASP A 38 7.00 14.20 -2.54
CA ASP A 38 8.46 14.23 -2.59
C ASP A 38 8.89 14.63 -4.02
N ASP A 39 9.81 15.57 -4.13
CA ASP A 39 10.33 16.06 -5.42
C ASP A 39 11.46 15.18 -5.96
N ARG A 40 11.93 14.21 -5.17
CA ARG A 40 12.99 13.27 -5.58
C ARG A 40 12.45 12.26 -6.58
N TYR A 41 13.14 12.13 -7.71
CA TYR A 41 12.82 11.12 -8.72
C TYR A 41 12.91 9.71 -8.11
N PRO A 42 11.89 8.84 -8.30
CA PRO A 42 11.87 7.51 -7.72
C PRO A 42 12.89 6.61 -8.42
N SER A 43 14.03 6.35 -7.77
CA SER A 43 15.05 5.45 -8.30
C SER A 43 14.69 4.01 -7.98
N THR A 44 15.09 3.08 -8.85
CA THR A 44 14.89 1.64 -8.61
C THR A 44 15.90 1.07 -7.62
N ASP A 45 17.09 1.67 -7.56
CA ASP A 45 18.28 1.04 -6.97
C ASP A 45 18.74 1.67 -5.66
N GLU A 46 18.32 2.90 -5.35
CA GLU A 46 18.68 3.58 -4.10
C GLU A 46 17.55 3.46 -3.06
N GLU A 47 17.92 3.28 -1.79
CA GLU A 47 16.97 3.44 -0.70
C GLU A 47 16.57 4.92 -0.57
N GLN A 48 15.27 5.19 -0.55
CA GLN A 48 14.71 6.54 -0.49
C GLN A 48 13.78 6.70 0.72
N ALA A 49 13.30 7.93 0.95
CA ALA A 49 12.62 8.34 2.18
C ALA A 49 11.40 7.48 2.59
N VAL A 50 10.79 6.76 1.65
CA VAL A 50 9.64 5.89 1.92
C VAL A 50 10.10 4.52 2.45
N HIS A 51 10.20 4.43 3.77
CA HIS A 51 10.54 3.19 4.47
C HIS A 51 9.24 2.45 4.81
N LEU A 52 9.00 1.33 4.13
CA LEU A 52 7.90 0.44 4.43
C LEU A 52 8.50 -0.89 4.92
N ASP A 53 8.38 -1.13 6.21
CA ASP A 53 8.86 -2.34 6.88
C ASP A 53 7.68 -3.23 7.21
N LEU A 54 7.55 -4.32 6.45
CA LEU A 54 6.59 -5.39 6.74
C LEU A 54 7.35 -6.49 7.48
N PRO A 55 6.88 -6.95 8.66
CA PRO A 55 7.48 -8.09 9.32
C PRO A 55 7.33 -9.33 8.43
N TYR A 56 8.37 -10.15 8.34
CA TYR A 56 8.30 -11.40 7.60
C TYR A 56 7.28 -12.34 8.29
N PRO A 57 6.25 -12.82 7.58
CA PRO A 57 5.18 -13.57 8.23
C PRO A 57 5.59 -15.01 8.55
N ASP A 58 5.31 -15.45 9.77
CA ASP A 58 5.43 -16.85 10.14
C ASP A 58 4.26 -17.67 9.57
N ALA A 59 4.53 -18.43 8.51
CA ALA A 59 3.53 -19.24 7.80
C ALA A 59 2.83 -20.31 8.66
N ARG A 60 3.34 -20.61 9.87
CA ARG A 60 2.70 -21.50 10.84
C ARG A 60 1.58 -20.83 11.64
N GLN A 61 1.61 -19.50 11.77
CA GLN A 61 0.57 -18.72 12.45
C GLN A 61 -0.55 -18.29 11.50
N LEU A 62 -0.26 -18.24 10.20
CA LEU A 62 -1.24 -17.93 9.16
C LEU A 62 -2.22 -19.09 8.93
N ASN A 63 -3.52 -18.79 8.98
CA ASN A 63 -4.54 -19.80 8.80
C ASN A 63 -4.65 -20.24 7.32
N ARG A 64 -4.75 -21.56 7.11
CA ARG A 64 -4.58 -22.22 5.79
C ARG A 64 -5.69 -21.90 4.79
N TRP A 65 -6.90 -21.63 5.27
CA TRP A 65 -8.10 -21.41 4.46
C TRP A 65 -8.44 -19.93 4.26
N LEU A 66 -7.92 -19.07 5.15
CA LEU A 66 -8.17 -17.64 5.15
C LEU A 66 -7.77 -16.94 3.84
N PRO A 67 -6.68 -17.29 3.13
CA PRO A 67 -6.32 -16.64 1.88
C PRO A 67 -7.44 -16.60 0.83
N LEU A 68 -8.32 -17.61 0.76
CA LEU A 68 -9.44 -17.62 -0.18
C LEU A 68 -10.53 -16.63 0.21
N VAL A 69 -10.82 -16.51 1.51
CA VAL A 69 -11.86 -15.63 2.06
C VAL A 69 -11.39 -14.18 2.09
N LYS A 70 -10.08 -13.95 2.27
CA LYS A 70 -9.50 -12.60 2.31
C LYS A 70 -9.76 -11.79 1.05
N TRP A 71 -9.71 -12.41 -0.13
CA TRP A 71 -10.03 -11.71 -1.39
C TRP A 71 -11.46 -11.20 -1.41
N LEU A 72 -12.42 -11.97 -0.88
CA LEU A 72 -13.82 -11.55 -0.75
C LEU A 72 -13.96 -10.41 0.27
N LEU A 73 -13.31 -10.53 1.42
CA LEU A 73 -13.31 -9.51 2.49
C LEU A 73 -12.59 -8.21 2.09
N ALA A 74 -11.72 -8.27 1.08
CA ALA A 74 -11.04 -7.11 0.50
C ALA A 74 -11.90 -6.36 -0.53
N ILE A 75 -13.00 -6.95 -1.03
CA ILE A 75 -13.87 -6.27 -2.01
C ILE A 75 -14.42 -4.93 -1.50
N PRO A 76 -14.99 -4.84 -0.28
CA PRO A 76 -15.45 -3.56 0.26
C PRO A 76 -14.33 -2.51 0.35
N HIS A 77 -13.12 -2.96 0.67
CA HIS A 77 -11.93 -2.10 0.72
C HIS A 77 -11.58 -1.53 -0.66
N TYR A 78 -11.58 -2.36 -1.70
CA TYR A 78 -11.29 -1.91 -3.05
C TYR A 78 -12.31 -0.89 -3.56
N ILE A 79 -13.59 -1.07 -3.22
CA ILE A 79 -14.64 -0.11 -3.59
C ILE A 79 -14.37 1.25 -2.94
N VAL A 80 -14.10 1.30 -1.63
CA VAL A 80 -13.86 2.59 -0.96
C VAL A 80 -12.55 3.21 -1.41
N LEU A 81 -11.46 2.43 -1.53
CA LEU A 81 -10.18 2.91 -2.04
C LEU A 81 -10.30 3.45 -3.45
N PHE A 82 -11.13 2.87 -4.32
CA PHE A 82 -11.37 3.40 -5.67
C PHE A 82 -11.88 4.83 -5.63
N PHE A 83 -12.90 5.11 -4.81
CA PHE A 83 -13.42 6.49 -4.66
C PHE A 83 -12.39 7.43 -4.02
N LEU A 84 -11.64 6.96 -3.04
CA LEU A 84 -10.61 7.77 -2.39
C LEU A 84 -9.45 8.11 -3.31
N VAL A 85 -9.03 7.18 -4.16
CA VAL A 85 -7.98 7.41 -5.16
C VAL A 85 -8.42 8.47 -6.16
N ILE A 86 -9.68 8.46 -6.59
CA ILE A 86 -10.24 9.55 -7.42
C ILE A 86 -10.12 10.89 -6.68
N GLY A 87 -10.54 10.93 -5.41
CA GLY A 87 -10.35 12.11 -4.57
C GLY A 87 -8.88 12.53 -4.44
N ALA A 88 -7.94 11.58 -4.40
CA ALA A 88 -6.51 11.85 -4.26
C ALA A 88 -5.94 12.44 -5.54
N VAL A 89 -6.36 11.96 -6.71
CA VAL A 89 -5.99 12.56 -7.99
C VAL A 89 -6.47 14.00 -8.06
N VAL A 90 -7.72 14.27 -7.68
CA VAL A 90 -8.25 15.64 -7.63
C VAL A 90 -7.47 16.50 -6.62
N ALA A 91 -7.17 15.97 -5.44
CA ALA A 91 -6.38 16.64 -4.42
C ALA A 91 -4.98 17.02 -4.92
N VAL A 92 -4.32 16.12 -5.65
CA VAL A 92 -3.00 16.37 -6.26
C VAL A 92 -3.08 17.47 -7.32
N ILE A 93 -4.10 17.47 -8.17
CA ILE A 93 -4.32 18.55 -9.15
C ILE A 93 -4.50 19.89 -8.43
N VAL A 94 -5.34 19.94 -7.39
CA VAL A 94 -5.53 21.16 -6.59
C VAL A 94 -4.24 21.57 -5.88
N ALA A 95 -3.49 20.63 -5.33
CA ALA A 95 -2.21 20.88 -4.67
C ALA A 95 -1.18 21.43 -5.66
N TRP A 96 -1.13 20.93 -6.89
CA TRP A 96 -0.26 21.46 -7.95
C TRP A 96 -0.52 22.95 -8.19
N PHE A 97 -1.78 23.35 -8.38
CA PHE A 97 -2.14 24.76 -8.50
C PHE A 97 -1.79 25.54 -7.23
N ALA A 98 -2.12 25.01 -6.04
CA ALA A 98 -1.82 25.67 -4.77
C ALA A 98 -0.31 25.92 -4.58
N ILE A 99 0.54 24.96 -4.95
CA ILE A 99 2.00 25.08 -4.88
C ILE A 99 2.50 26.16 -5.85
N LEU A 100 1.93 26.27 -7.06
CA LEU A 100 2.32 27.33 -8.00
C LEU A 100 2.06 28.75 -7.45
N PHE A 101 0.97 28.93 -6.70
CA PHE A 101 0.63 30.25 -6.14
C PHE A 101 1.27 30.51 -4.77
N THR A 102 1.38 29.49 -3.92
CA THR A 102 1.79 29.65 -2.51
C THR A 102 3.18 29.12 -2.21
N GLY A 103 3.78 28.36 -3.12
CA GLY A 103 5.05 27.66 -2.95
C GLY A 103 5.01 26.55 -1.89
N ARG A 104 3.80 26.16 -1.41
CA ARG A 104 3.65 25.22 -0.29
C ARG A 104 2.52 24.23 -0.58
N TYR A 105 2.73 22.97 -0.17
CA TYR A 105 1.71 21.94 -0.24
C TYR A 105 0.66 22.16 0.87
N PRO A 106 -0.64 22.27 0.56
CA PRO A 106 -1.69 22.40 1.58
C PRO A 106 -1.75 21.16 2.48
N ARG A 107 -1.52 21.33 3.80
CA ARG A 107 -1.43 20.20 4.74
C ARG A 107 -2.63 19.25 4.71
N GLY A 108 -3.86 19.77 4.59
CA GLY A 108 -5.05 18.92 4.52
C GLY A 108 -5.09 17.99 3.30
N LEU A 109 -4.58 18.44 2.14
CA LEU A 109 -4.46 17.60 0.95
C LEU A 109 -3.32 16.58 1.11
N PHE A 110 -2.22 16.99 1.74
CA PHE A 110 -1.08 16.12 2.04
C PHE A 110 -1.51 14.96 2.93
N ASP A 111 -2.16 15.27 4.06
CA ASP A 111 -2.62 14.27 5.03
C ASP A 111 -3.63 13.29 4.40
N TYR A 112 -4.51 13.80 3.52
CA TYR A 112 -5.45 12.97 2.77
C TYR A 112 -4.73 12.01 1.82
N VAL A 113 -3.83 12.50 0.95
CA VAL A 113 -3.11 11.65 -0.01
C VAL A 113 -2.25 10.61 0.72
N VAL A 114 -1.54 11.01 1.77
CA VAL A 114 -0.76 10.09 2.61
C VAL A 114 -1.65 9.04 3.26
N GLY A 115 -2.82 9.43 3.76
CA GLY A 115 -3.75 8.50 4.38
C GLY A 115 -4.29 7.45 3.40
N VAL A 116 -4.58 7.85 2.16
CA VAL A 116 -4.98 6.92 1.08
C VAL A 116 -3.86 5.92 0.78
N ILE A 117 -2.61 6.40 0.70
CA ILE A 117 -1.44 5.55 0.48
C ILE A 117 -1.26 4.55 1.62
N ARG A 118 -1.33 5.00 2.88
CA ARG A 118 -1.23 4.12 4.07
C ARG A 118 -2.30 3.06 4.07
N TRP A 119 -3.55 3.43 3.78
CA TRP A 119 -4.64 2.47 3.75
C TRP A 119 -4.49 1.46 2.62
N SER A 120 -4.08 1.91 1.42
CA SER A 120 -3.77 1.03 0.28
C SER A 120 -2.68 0.00 0.63
N ASN A 121 -1.63 0.43 1.34
CA ASN A 121 -0.58 -0.47 1.81
C ASN A 121 -1.09 -1.50 2.82
N ARG A 122 -1.94 -1.12 3.78
CA ARG A 122 -2.59 -2.04 4.72
C ARG A 122 -3.41 -3.11 4.00
N VAL A 123 -4.24 -2.69 3.03
CA VAL A 123 -5.09 -3.61 2.26
C VAL A 123 -4.23 -4.55 1.40
N THR A 124 -3.16 -4.04 0.79
CA THR A 124 -2.25 -4.87 -0.01
C THR A 124 -1.51 -5.88 0.86
N GLY A 125 -1.04 -5.47 2.05
CA GLY A 125 -0.41 -6.35 3.04
C GLY A 125 -1.35 -7.48 3.51
N TYR A 126 -2.63 -7.18 3.71
CA TYR A 126 -3.65 -8.16 4.11
C TYR A 126 -4.06 -9.10 2.96
N ALA A 127 -4.41 -8.54 1.79
CA ALA A 127 -5.07 -9.29 0.72
C ALA A 127 -4.11 -9.92 -0.30
N MET A 128 -3.03 -9.22 -0.68
CA MET A 128 -2.09 -9.69 -1.70
C MET A 128 -0.84 -10.34 -1.10
N VAL A 129 -0.22 -9.68 -0.11
CA VAL A 129 1.01 -10.18 0.52
C VAL A 129 0.69 -11.14 1.67
N LEU A 130 -0.57 -11.20 2.14
CA LEU A 130 -1.02 -12.15 3.17
C LEU A 130 -0.11 -12.18 4.42
N VAL A 131 0.44 -11.02 4.81
CA VAL A 131 1.41 -10.91 5.92
C VAL A 131 0.71 -11.03 7.28
N THR A 132 -0.54 -10.59 7.35
CA THR A 132 -1.35 -10.61 8.57
C THR A 132 -2.74 -11.19 8.29
N ASP A 133 -3.28 -11.92 9.26
CA ASP A 133 -4.68 -12.37 9.28
C ASP A 133 -5.63 -11.34 9.90
N GLU A 134 -5.11 -10.25 10.45
CA GLU A 134 -5.90 -9.19 11.06
C GLU A 134 -6.56 -8.30 10.00
N TYR A 135 -7.88 -8.11 10.11
CA TYR A 135 -8.65 -7.32 9.15
C TYR A 135 -8.31 -5.83 9.31
N PRO A 136 -7.86 -5.14 8.24
CA PRO A 136 -7.45 -3.75 8.35
C PRO A 136 -8.65 -2.84 8.66
N PRO A 137 -8.49 -1.83 9.53
CA PRO A 137 -9.54 -0.86 9.79
C PRO A 137 -9.75 0.07 8.60
N PHE A 138 -11.02 0.45 8.35
CA PHE A 138 -11.42 1.49 7.41
C PHE A 138 -11.02 2.87 7.96
N SER A 139 -9.74 3.19 7.88
CA SER A 139 -9.17 4.44 8.41
C SER A 139 -8.08 4.95 7.48
N LEU A 140 -7.86 6.27 7.51
CA LEU A 140 -6.78 6.95 6.78
C LEU A 140 -5.58 7.26 7.67
N GLU A 141 -5.69 7.05 8.98
CA GLU A 141 -4.62 7.33 9.95
C GLU A 141 -3.55 6.23 9.95
#